data_AF-A0A0K0E7X6-F1
#
_entry.id   AF-A0A0K0E7X6-F1
#
_cell.length_a   1.000
_cell.length_b   1.000
_cell.length_c   1.000
_cell.angle_alpha   90.00
_cell.angle_beta   90.00
_cell.angle_gamma   90.00
#
_symmetry.space_group_name_H-M   'P 1'
#
loop_
_entity.id
_entity.type
_entity.pdbx_description
1 polymer ?
#
loop_
_entity_poly.entity_id
_entity_poly.type
_entity_poly.pdbx_seq_one_letter_code
_entity_poly.pdbx_strand_id
1 'polypeptide(L)'
;MKPFNNQPFDSNGTDLIHRASTPNPSVDNPPPKENKPIRSGKKQNSNVNKRNKKKSMDIKKNDTGKQRSQLLDTFSWAVLEKELIGLKKEYNEEIAKIVPKKEECVAFYSREATDKNRNPNVPCLDVSRCTITSAPPSESYIHANFISSLTAPKRFIATQAPLENTVLDFWRLVIQEKVEHIIMLCNFKEKNTSKSAEYFPLEVNEHKNIGDLKIFVLKKFPLRADDNILCYHLNISHTKQDHFVKIYHWKSWPETGHPPVADTALTLYAGVYTSNYPILVHCSSGVRRTGIWLMLALFMDVINEGNIENESALKLSKKLRKQRAGAIVSDVDYVYIHRLIFQQLLNKRIICSSQRLLEFFDEYETVAKKSDKLEKANKQNLTIGNEDINQRPSPLPNANPSVPPHNT
;
A
#
# COMPACT_ATOMS: atom_id res chain seq x y z
N MET A 1 25.10 -2.51 4.65
CA MET A 1 24.16 -2.46 3.50
C MET A 1 23.92 -1.00 3.10
N LYS A 2 23.57 -0.72 1.84
CA LYS A 2 22.85 0.53 1.51
C LYS A 2 21.50 0.52 2.27
N PRO A 3 20.84 1.66 2.54
CA PRO A 3 19.44 1.62 2.96
C PRO A 3 18.60 0.84 1.92
N PHE A 4 17.37 0.47 2.28
CA PHE A 4 16.40 -0.20 1.39
C PHE A 4 15.95 0.63 0.17
N ASN A 5 16.68 1.69 -0.14
CA ASN A 5 16.65 2.37 -1.42
C ASN A 5 17.10 1.42 -2.53
N ASN A 6 16.14 0.70 -3.12
CA ASN A 6 15.97 0.86 -4.55
C ASN A 6 15.88 2.39 -4.80
N GLN A 7 16.70 2.95 -5.71
CA GLN A 7 16.58 4.37 -6.02
C GLN A 7 15.14 4.64 -6.47
N PRO A 8 14.50 5.73 -6.00
CA PRO A 8 13.19 6.10 -6.52
C PRO A 8 13.33 6.26 -8.02
N PHE A 9 12.39 5.67 -8.77
CA PHE A 9 12.42 5.70 -10.23
C PHE A 9 12.47 7.17 -10.69
N ASP A 10 13.57 7.56 -11.34
CA ASP A 10 13.66 8.89 -11.91
C ASP A 10 12.55 9.04 -12.96
N SER A 11 11.89 10.20 -12.93
CA SER A 11 10.77 10.56 -13.82
C SER A 11 11.16 10.64 -15.29
N ASN A 12 12.47 10.56 -15.59
CA ASN A 12 13.06 10.40 -16.91
C ASN A 12 13.76 9.03 -16.99
N GLY A 13 13.48 8.26 -18.05
CA GLY A 13 13.89 6.85 -18.18
C GLY A 13 15.37 6.58 -18.48
N THR A 14 16.29 7.28 -17.82
CA THR A 14 17.74 7.25 -18.09
C THR A 14 18.56 6.99 -16.82
N ASP A 15 18.85 5.71 -16.54
CA ASP A 15 19.88 5.33 -15.58
C ASP A 15 21.25 5.28 -16.29
N LEU A 16 22.14 6.21 -15.92
CA LEU A 16 23.55 6.23 -16.33
C LEU A 16 24.40 5.36 -15.40
N ILE A 17 24.67 4.10 -15.76
CA ILE A 17 25.79 3.34 -15.16
C ILE A 17 26.62 2.61 -16.22
N HIS A 18 27.90 3.00 -16.27
CA HIS A 18 28.97 2.41 -17.07
C HIS A 18 29.07 0.87 -17.04
N ARG A 19 29.42 0.30 -18.20
CA ARG A 19 30.43 -0.77 -18.30
C ARG A 19 31.46 -0.42 -19.37
N ALA A 20 32.69 -0.89 -19.17
CA ALA A 20 33.88 -0.50 -19.93
C ALA A 20 34.36 -1.61 -20.89
N SER A 21 35.42 -1.31 -21.67
CA SER A 21 36.12 -2.16 -22.67
C SER A 21 35.28 -2.52 -23.90
N THR A 22 35.77 -2.43 -25.15
CA THR A 22 37.14 -2.48 -25.71
C THR A 22 37.41 -1.40 -26.82
N PRO A 23 38.66 -1.21 -27.30
CA PRO A 23 39.04 -0.14 -28.25
C PRO A 23 39.30 -0.61 -29.70
N ASN A 24 39.11 0.28 -30.69
CA ASN A 24 40.05 0.55 -31.82
C ASN A 24 39.55 1.70 -32.76
N PRO A 25 40.41 2.29 -33.64
CA PRO A 25 40.45 3.76 -33.76
C PRO A 25 40.29 4.35 -35.19
N SER A 26 40.61 5.65 -35.32
CA SER A 26 40.76 6.50 -36.54
C SER A 26 39.42 7.03 -37.12
N VAL A 27 39.31 8.24 -37.70
CA VAL A 27 40.27 9.12 -38.41
C VAL A 27 39.99 10.64 -38.17
N ASP A 28 41.06 11.45 -38.05
CA ASP A 28 41.30 12.91 -38.30
C ASP A 28 40.49 14.13 -37.76
N ASN A 29 41.19 14.95 -36.93
CA ASN A 29 41.59 16.39 -37.07
C ASN A 29 40.58 17.56 -37.30
N PRO A 30 40.94 18.84 -36.97
CA PRO A 30 41.61 19.36 -35.75
C PRO A 30 41.03 20.72 -35.18
N PRO A 31 41.39 21.12 -33.93
CA PRO A 31 41.13 22.45 -33.31
C PRO A 31 42.35 23.42 -33.47
N PRO A 32 42.62 24.54 -32.71
CA PRO A 32 41.93 25.20 -31.57
C PRO A 32 41.93 26.78 -31.55
N LYS A 33 41.33 27.41 -30.49
CA LYS A 33 41.63 28.73 -29.82
C LYS A 33 40.63 28.92 -28.64
N GLU A 34 40.88 29.59 -27.51
CA GLU A 34 41.96 30.52 -27.09
C GLU A 34 42.21 30.54 -25.55
N ASN A 35 43.25 31.27 -25.11
CA ASN A 35 43.91 31.24 -23.78
C ASN A 35 43.18 31.87 -22.57
N LYS A 36 43.52 31.42 -21.34
CA LYS A 36 44.24 32.21 -20.28
C LYS A 36 44.39 31.49 -18.92
N PRO A 37 45.60 31.37 -18.33
CA PRO A 37 45.83 30.87 -16.97
C PRO A 37 46.42 31.93 -16.00
N ILE A 38 45.96 32.04 -14.75
CA ILE A 38 46.63 32.86 -13.71
C ILE A 38 46.68 32.18 -12.32
N ARG A 39 47.94 31.90 -11.92
CA ARG A 39 48.57 31.86 -10.58
C ARG A 39 47.97 31.04 -9.43
N SER A 40 48.81 30.11 -8.97
CA SER A 40 48.80 29.50 -7.64
C SER A 40 49.33 30.43 -6.55
N GLY A 41 48.84 30.25 -5.31
CA GLY A 41 49.37 30.89 -4.11
C GLY A 41 49.40 29.90 -2.94
N LYS A 42 50.59 29.51 -2.47
CA LYS A 42 50.77 28.67 -1.28
C LYS A 42 50.61 29.51 -0.01
N LYS A 43 49.83 29.03 0.97
CA LYS A 43 50.07 29.28 2.41
C LYS A 43 49.88 28.00 3.22
N GLN A 44 50.58 27.92 4.34
CA GLN A 44 50.94 26.66 5.02
C GLN A 44 49.95 26.24 6.12
N ASN A 45 49.99 24.93 6.41
CA ASN A 45 49.78 24.24 7.69
C ASN A 45 48.91 24.89 8.78
N SER A 46 47.84 24.19 9.15
CA SER A 46 47.64 23.80 10.56
C SER A 46 46.70 22.58 10.70
N ASN A 47 46.86 21.87 11.81
CA ASN A 47 45.89 20.96 12.44
C ASN A 47 45.55 19.61 11.77
N VAL A 48 46.51 18.70 11.95
CA VAL A 48 46.28 17.32 12.42
C VAL A 48 45.03 17.23 13.34
N ASN A 49 43.97 16.51 12.92
CA ASN A 49 42.99 15.79 13.79
C ASN A 49 41.72 15.24 13.07
N LYS A 50 41.80 14.80 11.80
CA LYS A 50 40.61 14.31 11.04
C LYS A 50 40.56 12.82 10.66
N ARG A 51 41.56 11.97 11.01
CA ARG A 51 41.59 10.55 10.57
C ARG A 51 40.77 9.55 11.40
N ASN A 52 40.43 9.82 12.67
CA ASN A 52 39.71 8.84 13.51
C ASN A 52 38.17 8.87 13.44
N LYS A 53 37.53 9.96 12.95
CA LYS A 53 36.06 10.01 12.85
C LYS A 53 35.46 9.10 11.76
N LYS A 54 36.22 8.77 10.70
CA LYS A 54 35.70 7.98 9.57
C LYS A 54 35.46 6.50 9.96
N LYS A 55 36.45 5.84 10.60
CA LYS A 55 36.29 4.47 11.13
C LYS A 55 35.07 4.32 12.05
N SER A 56 34.81 5.27 12.95
CA SER A 56 33.66 5.22 13.86
C SER A 56 32.31 5.22 13.12
N MET A 57 32.15 5.99 12.04
CA MET A 57 30.89 6.04 11.29
C MET A 57 30.67 4.79 10.43
N ASP A 58 31.74 4.26 9.83
CA ASP A 58 31.66 3.03 9.02
C ASP A 58 31.40 1.80 9.91
N ILE A 59 31.99 1.74 11.11
CA ILE A 59 31.66 0.72 12.13
C ILE A 59 30.18 0.83 12.52
N LYS A 60 29.68 2.01 12.90
CA LYS A 60 28.26 2.18 13.28
C LYS A 60 27.28 1.76 12.18
N LYS A 61 27.56 2.04 10.90
CA LYS A 61 26.71 1.61 9.77
C LYS A 61 26.75 0.10 9.51
N ASN A 62 27.88 -0.55 9.74
CA ASN A 62 27.96 -2.01 9.62
C ASN A 62 27.28 -2.71 10.80
N ASP A 63 27.42 -2.15 12.00
CA ASP A 63 26.80 -2.66 13.23
C ASP A 63 25.27 -2.63 13.16
N THR A 64 24.68 -1.49 12.77
CA THR A 64 23.22 -1.40 12.55
C THR A 64 22.71 -2.34 11.46
N GLY A 65 23.50 -2.58 10.42
CA GLY A 65 23.18 -3.56 9.39
C GLY A 65 23.18 -5.00 9.90
N LYS A 66 24.19 -5.38 10.69
CA LYS A 66 24.29 -6.71 11.29
C LYS A 66 23.18 -6.95 12.32
N GLN A 67 22.95 -5.99 13.22
CA GLN A 67 21.89 -6.03 14.22
C GLN A 67 20.51 -6.18 13.57
N ARG A 68 20.21 -5.40 12.51
CA ARG A 68 18.95 -5.54 11.75
C ARG A 68 18.80 -6.91 11.10
N SER A 69 19.87 -7.49 10.58
CA SER A 69 19.86 -8.86 10.03
C SER A 69 19.55 -9.89 11.11
N GLN A 70 20.15 -9.77 12.30
CA GLN A 70 19.90 -10.67 13.44
C GLN A 70 18.47 -10.57 13.95
N LEU A 71 17.89 -9.36 14.03
CA LEU A 71 16.48 -9.17 14.41
C LEU A 71 15.53 -9.79 13.38
N LEU A 72 15.85 -9.71 12.09
CA LEU A 72 15.02 -10.28 11.03
C LEU A 72 15.15 -11.81 10.92
N ASP A 73 16.33 -12.37 11.21
CA ASP A 73 16.51 -13.81 11.36
C ASP A 73 15.72 -14.34 12.56
N THR A 74 15.82 -13.66 13.72
CA THR A 74 15.06 -13.99 14.94
C THR A 74 13.54 -13.95 14.71
N PHE A 75 13.03 -12.87 14.08
CA PHE A 75 11.63 -12.77 13.66
C PHE A 75 11.24 -13.94 12.74
N SER A 76 12.10 -14.29 11.78
CA SER A 76 11.80 -15.35 10.82
C SER A 76 11.72 -16.72 11.47
N TRP A 77 12.62 -17.04 12.40
CA TRP A 77 12.54 -18.26 13.20
C TRP A 77 11.27 -18.30 14.06
N ALA A 78 10.95 -17.23 14.79
CA ALA A 78 9.75 -17.17 15.62
C ALA A 78 8.44 -17.34 14.82
N VAL A 79 8.41 -16.93 13.55
CA VAL A 79 7.29 -17.20 12.63
C VAL A 79 7.30 -18.65 12.14
N LEU A 80 8.47 -19.19 11.76
CA LEU A 80 8.61 -20.56 11.26
C LEU A 80 8.38 -21.64 12.34
N GLU A 81 8.55 -21.30 13.61
CA GLU A 81 8.16 -22.13 14.76
C GLU A 81 6.64 -22.28 14.89
N LYS A 82 5.85 -21.25 14.49
CA LYS A 82 4.38 -21.30 14.55
C LYS A 82 3.77 -22.25 13.51
N GLU A 83 4.50 -22.61 12.45
CA GLU A 83 3.98 -23.32 11.26
C GLU A 83 2.79 -22.61 10.60
N LEU A 84 2.26 -23.17 9.50
CA LEU A 84 1.03 -22.64 8.92
C LEU A 84 -0.16 -22.76 9.88
N ILE A 85 -0.21 -23.82 10.69
CA ILE A 85 -1.33 -24.02 11.62
C ILE A 85 -1.37 -22.96 12.72
N GLY A 86 -0.22 -22.56 13.27
CA GLY A 86 -0.13 -21.48 14.26
C GLY A 86 -0.41 -20.11 13.66
N LEU A 87 0.08 -19.80 12.45
CA LEU A 87 -0.29 -18.54 11.77
C LEU A 87 -1.79 -18.45 11.45
N LYS A 88 -2.41 -19.56 11.04
CA LYS A 88 -3.86 -19.62 10.82
C LYS A 88 -4.63 -19.45 12.13
N LYS A 89 -4.19 -20.11 13.20
CA LYS A 89 -4.75 -19.97 14.55
C LYS A 89 -4.64 -18.53 15.04
N GLU A 90 -3.46 -17.92 14.91
CA GLU A 90 -3.20 -16.51 15.24
C GLU A 90 -4.14 -15.58 14.47
N TYR A 91 -4.31 -15.75 13.16
CA TYR A 91 -5.30 -14.97 12.42
C TYR A 91 -6.72 -15.16 12.97
N ASN A 92 -7.18 -16.39 13.11
CA ASN A 92 -8.56 -16.68 13.54
C ASN A 92 -8.84 -16.24 14.99
N GLU A 93 -7.87 -16.35 15.89
CA GLU A 93 -8.06 -16.08 17.31
C GLU A 93 -7.82 -14.63 17.71
N GLU A 94 -6.93 -13.91 17.02
CA GLU A 94 -6.39 -12.61 17.45
C GLU A 94 -6.61 -11.48 16.44
N ILE A 95 -6.78 -11.79 15.14
CA ILE A 95 -6.94 -10.80 14.07
C ILE A 95 -8.41 -10.75 13.60
N ALA A 96 -8.99 -11.89 13.21
CA ALA A 96 -10.35 -12.00 12.68
C ALA A 96 -11.41 -11.47 13.67
N LYS A 97 -11.23 -11.77 14.97
CA LYS A 97 -12.11 -11.30 16.06
C LYS A 97 -12.12 -9.79 16.27
N ILE A 98 -11.21 -9.03 15.64
CA ILE A 98 -11.29 -7.57 15.60
C ILE A 98 -12.36 -7.20 14.57
N VAL A 99 -13.58 -7.00 15.08
CA VAL A 99 -14.78 -6.56 14.38
C VAL A 99 -15.29 -5.31 15.09
N PRO A 100 -15.58 -4.20 14.38
CA PRO A 100 -16.10 -2.99 14.99
C PRO A 100 -17.53 -3.19 15.48
N LYS A 101 -17.89 -2.53 16.58
CA LYS A 101 -19.29 -2.37 16.98
C LYS A 101 -19.99 -1.30 16.13
N LYS A 102 -21.32 -1.30 16.15
CA LYS A 102 -22.12 -0.34 15.35
C LYS A 102 -21.84 1.11 15.77
N GLU A 103 -21.56 1.33 17.05
CA GLU A 103 -21.27 2.63 17.66
C GLU A 103 -19.88 3.17 17.29
N GLU A 104 -19.00 2.34 16.72
CA GLU A 104 -17.68 2.73 16.18
C GLU A 104 -17.73 3.12 14.69
N CYS A 105 -18.93 3.02 14.08
CA CYS A 105 -19.19 3.17 12.64
C CYS A 105 -20.45 3.99 12.37
N VAL A 106 -20.75 4.99 13.20
CA VAL A 106 -21.95 5.84 13.11
C VAL A 106 -22.04 6.54 11.75
N ALA A 107 -20.94 7.09 11.22
CA ALA A 107 -20.99 7.74 9.90
C ALA A 107 -21.25 6.74 8.76
N PHE A 108 -20.81 5.49 8.87
CA PHE A 108 -21.10 4.45 7.88
C PHE A 108 -22.60 4.08 7.82
N TYR A 109 -23.29 4.10 8.96
CA TYR A 109 -24.73 3.84 9.08
C TYR A 109 -25.60 5.11 9.01
N SER A 110 -25.01 6.27 8.65
CA SER A 110 -25.71 7.53 8.48
C SER A 110 -26.54 7.57 7.19
N ARG A 111 -27.48 8.51 7.07
CA ARG A 111 -28.27 8.66 5.84
C ARG A 111 -27.39 9.10 4.67
N GLU A 112 -26.45 9.98 4.98
CA GLU A 112 -25.42 10.58 4.11
C GLU A 112 -24.51 9.54 3.45
N ALA A 113 -24.36 8.35 4.06
CA ALA A 113 -23.54 7.26 3.57
C ALA A 113 -24.30 6.20 2.75
N THR A 114 -25.64 6.22 2.72
CA THR A 114 -26.51 5.13 2.23
C THR A 114 -26.07 4.60 0.85
N ASP A 115 -25.93 5.49 -0.13
CA ASP A 115 -25.56 5.13 -1.52
C ASP A 115 -24.05 5.28 -1.81
N LYS A 116 -23.24 5.60 -0.79
CA LYS A 116 -21.79 5.83 -0.94
C LYS A 116 -20.93 4.60 -0.61
N ASN A 117 -21.53 3.49 -0.22
CA ASN A 117 -20.84 2.27 0.22
C ASN A 117 -20.95 1.14 -0.81
N ARG A 118 -19.82 0.69 -1.38
CA ARG A 118 -19.78 -0.38 -2.40
C ARG A 118 -20.12 -1.77 -1.84
N ASN A 119 -19.79 -2.02 -0.58
CA ASN A 119 -20.06 -3.28 0.10
C ASN A 119 -20.63 -2.97 1.50
N PRO A 120 -21.92 -3.27 1.77
CA PRO A 120 -22.55 -2.97 3.06
C PRO A 120 -21.98 -3.79 4.23
N ASN A 121 -21.20 -4.85 3.94
CA ASN A 121 -20.54 -5.70 4.93
C ASN A 121 -19.11 -5.23 5.26
N VAL A 122 -18.63 -4.10 4.69
CA VAL A 122 -17.41 -3.41 5.14
C VAL A 122 -17.81 -2.14 5.90
N PRO A 123 -17.84 -2.12 7.24
CA PRO A 123 -18.02 -0.89 8.00
C PRO A 123 -16.87 0.10 7.78
N CYS A 124 -17.17 1.41 7.83
CA CYS A 124 -16.14 2.45 7.91
C CYS A 124 -15.99 2.90 9.36
N LEU A 125 -14.80 2.72 9.94
CA LEU A 125 -14.48 3.08 11.32
C LEU A 125 -14.37 4.60 11.51
N ASP A 126 -15.16 5.19 12.42
CA ASP A 126 -15.17 6.64 12.66
C ASP A 126 -13.85 7.16 13.21
N VAL A 127 -13.16 6.38 14.05
CA VAL A 127 -11.88 6.77 14.70
C VAL A 127 -10.75 7.07 13.70
N SER A 128 -10.85 6.53 12.48
CA SER A 128 -9.83 6.64 11.43
C SER A 128 -10.37 7.17 10.10
N ARG A 129 -11.67 7.45 9.97
CA ARG A 129 -12.27 7.80 8.68
C ARG A 129 -11.72 9.10 8.11
N CYS A 130 -11.61 9.15 6.80
CA CYS A 130 -11.42 10.41 6.09
C CYS A 130 -12.74 11.21 6.08
N THR A 131 -12.63 12.52 5.90
CA THR A 131 -13.78 13.44 5.73
C THR A 131 -13.43 14.39 4.60
N ILE A 132 -14.37 14.67 3.71
CA ILE A 132 -14.22 15.70 2.67
C ILE A 132 -14.53 17.06 3.30
N THR A 133 -13.49 17.81 3.69
CA THR A 133 -13.63 19.10 4.37
C THR A 133 -14.01 20.25 3.43
N SER A 134 -13.89 20.05 2.12
CA SER A 134 -14.33 21.00 1.08
C SER A 134 -15.81 20.85 0.70
N ALA A 135 -16.52 19.89 1.28
CA ALA A 135 -17.93 19.62 1.01
C ALA A 135 -18.80 19.97 2.25
N PRO A 136 -20.09 20.28 2.07
CA PRO A 136 -21.03 20.42 3.19
C PRO A 136 -21.05 19.16 4.08
N PRO A 137 -21.40 19.25 5.37
CA PRO A 137 -21.44 18.10 6.27
C PRO A 137 -22.25 16.90 5.72
N SER A 138 -23.36 17.16 5.04
CA SER A 138 -24.24 16.18 4.37
C SER A 138 -23.59 15.42 3.21
N GLU A 139 -22.53 15.97 2.61
CA GLU A 139 -21.75 15.35 1.53
C GLU A 139 -20.40 14.82 2.00
N SER A 140 -19.96 15.21 3.21
CA SER A 140 -18.59 15.03 3.70
C SER A 140 -18.12 13.58 3.88
N TYR A 141 -19.05 12.60 3.83
CA TYR A 141 -18.73 11.17 3.94
C TYR A 141 -18.08 10.61 2.67
N ILE A 142 -16.98 9.88 2.88
CA ILE A 142 -16.33 8.98 1.92
C ILE A 142 -15.88 7.71 2.64
N HIS A 143 -16.02 6.53 1.99
CA HIS A 143 -15.63 5.24 2.57
C HIS A 143 -14.11 4.98 2.50
N ALA A 144 -13.35 5.83 3.19
CA ALA A 144 -11.90 5.79 3.29
C ALA A 144 -11.43 5.95 4.74
N ASN A 145 -10.30 5.34 5.09
CA ASN A 145 -9.67 5.46 6.42
C ASN A 145 -8.18 5.77 6.31
N PHE A 146 -7.68 6.62 7.20
CA PHE A 146 -6.24 6.82 7.39
C PHE A 146 -5.61 5.62 8.10
N ILE A 147 -4.49 5.16 7.57
CA ILE A 147 -3.67 4.09 8.14
C ILE A 147 -2.32 4.68 8.55
N SER A 148 -1.87 4.34 9.75
CA SER A 148 -0.66 4.91 10.36
C SER A 148 0.51 3.93 10.37
N SER A 149 1.70 4.37 9.99
CA SER A 149 2.95 3.67 10.27
C SER A 149 3.34 3.86 11.75
N LEU A 150 4.57 3.51 12.14
CA LEU A 150 5.10 3.88 13.46
C LEU A 150 5.46 5.38 13.54
N THR A 151 5.82 5.99 12.41
CA THR A 151 6.36 7.35 12.30
C THR A 151 5.37 8.39 11.75
N ALA A 152 4.33 7.98 11.02
CA ALA A 152 3.36 8.89 10.41
C ALA A 152 1.90 8.46 10.73
N PRO A 153 1.07 9.35 11.33
CA PRO A 153 -0.33 9.03 11.65
C PRO A 153 -1.22 8.92 10.41
N LYS A 154 -0.86 9.61 9.32
CA LYS A 154 -1.51 9.54 7.99
C LYS A 154 -0.54 9.00 6.94
N ARG A 155 -0.06 7.76 7.09
CA ARG A 155 0.89 7.16 6.15
C ARG A 155 0.22 6.72 4.84
N PHE A 156 -0.93 6.06 4.96
CA PHE A 156 -1.72 5.61 3.82
C PHE A 156 -3.20 6.03 3.98
N ILE A 157 -3.93 6.02 2.87
CA ILE A 157 -5.40 6.08 2.85
C ILE A 157 -5.92 4.77 2.27
N ALA A 158 -6.61 3.96 3.06
CA ALA A 158 -7.28 2.75 2.59
C ALA A 158 -8.73 3.08 2.20
N THR A 159 -9.10 2.88 0.93
CA THR A 159 -10.44 3.20 0.42
C THR A 159 -11.01 2.08 -0.44
N GLN A 160 -12.34 2.04 -0.56
CA GLN A 160 -12.99 1.32 -1.66
C GLN A 160 -12.65 1.98 -3.01
N ALA A 161 -12.76 1.22 -4.10
CA ALA A 161 -12.81 1.76 -5.44
C ALA A 161 -14.06 2.65 -5.63
N PRO A 162 -13.94 3.84 -6.25
CA PRO A 162 -15.05 4.75 -6.47
C PRO A 162 -16.27 4.06 -7.10
N LEU A 163 -17.46 4.41 -6.61
CA LEU A 163 -18.72 4.25 -7.33
C LEU A 163 -18.91 5.46 -8.26
N GLU A 164 -19.78 5.39 -9.27
CA GLU A 164 -20.01 6.50 -10.20
C GLU A 164 -20.43 7.79 -9.46
N ASN A 165 -21.27 7.67 -8.43
CA ASN A 165 -21.71 8.77 -7.57
C ASN A 165 -20.67 9.23 -6.52
N THR A 166 -19.53 8.53 -6.37
CA THR A 166 -18.45 8.92 -5.43
C THR A 166 -17.14 9.28 -6.12
N VAL A 167 -17.12 9.43 -7.46
CA VAL A 167 -15.90 9.80 -8.20
C VAL A 167 -15.42 11.22 -7.81
N LEU A 168 -16.35 12.16 -7.64
CA LEU A 168 -16.01 13.53 -7.21
C LEU A 168 -15.42 13.56 -5.79
N ASP A 169 -16.04 12.83 -4.84
CA ASP A 169 -15.55 12.75 -3.46
C ASP A 169 -14.14 12.14 -3.38
N PHE A 170 -13.86 11.12 -4.20
CA PHE A 170 -12.53 10.52 -4.29
C PHE A 170 -11.46 11.54 -4.69
N TRP A 171 -11.74 12.36 -5.70
CA TRP A 171 -10.79 13.39 -6.13
C TRP A 171 -10.69 14.58 -5.19
N ARG A 172 -11.79 14.97 -4.54
CA ARG A 172 -11.76 15.94 -3.44
C ARG A 172 -10.83 15.46 -2.32
N LEU A 173 -10.88 14.17 -1.95
CA LEU A 173 -9.96 13.59 -0.95
C LEU A 173 -8.49 13.60 -1.43
N VAL A 174 -8.25 13.22 -2.68
CA VAL A 174 -6.90 13.21 -3.28
C VAL A 174 -6.25 14.60 -3.26
N ILE A 175 -7.00 15.65 -3.63
CA ILE A 175 -6.52 17.04 -3.61
C ILE A 175 -6.32 17.52 -2.16
N GLN A 176 -7.32 17.31 -1.29
CA GLN A 176 -7.30 17.74 0.11
C GLN A 176 -6.09 17.19 0.88
N GLU A 177 -5.83 15.89 0.76
CA GLU A 177 -4.73 15.21 1.45
C GLU A 177 -3.42 15.25 0.64
N LYS A 178 -3.40 15.96 -0.50
CA LYS A 178 -2.24 16.14 -1.40
C LYS A 178 -1.61 14.81 -1.86
N VAL A 179 -2.44 13.82 -2.14
CA VAL A 179 -2.01 12.47 -2.52
C VAL A 179 -1.26 12.53 -3.86
N GLU A 180 0.04 12.24 -3.86
CA GLU A 180 0.88 12.16 -5.06
C GLU A 180 0.79 10.78 -5.75
N HIS A 181 0.43 9.73 -5.00
CA HIS A 181 0.49 8.35 -5.43
C HIS A 181 -0.78 7.56 -5.07
N ILE A 182 -1.32 6.87 -6.07
CA ILE A 182 -2.44 5.94 -5.93
C ILE A 182 -1.95 4.53 -6.31
N ILE A 183 -2.18 3.56 -5.42
CA ILE A 183 -1.98 2.13 -5.69
C ILE A 183 -3.34 1.50 -5.98
N MET A 184 -3.55 1.08 -7.23
CA MET A 184 -4.79 0.47 -7.72
C MET A 184 -4.58 -1.05 -7.87
N LEU A 185 -5.31 -1.82 -7.06
CA LEU A 185 -5.14 -3.29 -6.91
C LEU A 185 -6.32 -4.09 -7.48
N CYS A 186 -7.14 -3.49 -8.35
CA CYS A 186 -8.19 -4.17 -9.10
C CYS A 186 -8.38 -3.50 -10.45
N ASN A 187 -8.81 -4.27 -11.45
CA ASN A 187 -9.25 -3.72 -12.72
C ASN A 187 -10.61 -3.01 -12.55
N PHE A 188 -11.01 -2.15 -13.49
CA PHE A 188 -12.35 -1.53 -13.47
C PHE A 188 -13.46 -2.58 -13.56
N LYS A 189 -13.26 -3.57 -14.42
CA LYS A 189 -14.12 -4.74 -14.59
C LYS A 189 -13.27 -6.00 -14.45
N GLU A 190 -13.73 -6.96 -13.66
CA GLU A 190 -13.13 -8.30 -13.57
C GLU A 190 -14.21 -9.30 -14.00
N LYS A 191 -13.89 -10.08 -15.05
CA LYS A 191 -14.86 -10.84 -15.87
C LYS A 191 -16.07 -9.97 -16.26
N ASN A 192 -17.22 -10.21 -15.64
CA ASN A 192 -18.48 -9.51 -15.90
C ASN A 192 -18.91 -8.57 -14.77
N THR A 193 -18.10 -8.42 -13.71
CA THR A 193 -18.45 -7.62 -12.53
C THR A 193 -17.69 -6.29 -12.55
N SER A 194 -18.39 -5.15 -12.43
CA SER A 194 -17.74 -3.87 -12.16
C SER A 194 -17.15 -3.87 -10.74
N LYS A 195 -15.85 -3.64 -10.64
CA LYS A 195 -15.10 -3.55 -9.37
C LYS A 195 -14.73 -2.11 -9.03
N SER A 196 -14.66 -1.20 -10.01
CA SER A 196 -14.44 0.25 -9.88
C SER A 196 -15.18 1.01 -10.98
N ALA A 197 -15.69 2.20 -10.67
CA ALA A 197 -15.99 3.22 -11.68
C ALA A 197 -14.70 3.68 -12.36
N GLU A 198 -14.79 4.15 -13.61
CA GLU A 198 -13.66 4.76 -14.31
C GLU A 198 -13.45 6.20 -13.81
N TYR A 199 -12.67 6.35 -12.74
CA TYR A 199 -12.49 7.63 -12.06
C TYR A 199 -11.53 8.59 -12.79
N PHE A 200 -10.89 8.18 -13.88
CA PHE A 200 -10.03 8.98 -14.77
C PHE A 200 -10.18 8.48 -16.22
N PRO A 201 -9.84 9.27 -17.26
CA PRO A 201 -9.85 8.76 -18.64
C PRO A 201 -8.69 7.76 -18.84
N LEU A 202 -8.78 6.89 -19.84
CA LEU A 202 -7.86 5.75 -19.95
C LEU A 202 -6.75 5.90 -20.99
N GLU A 203 -6.88 6.81 -21.96
CA GLU A 203 -5.85 7.08 -22.98
C GLU A 203 -5.15 8.42 -22.80
N VAL A 204 -3.94 8.52 -23.35
CA VAL A 204 -3.08 9.72 -23.23
C VAL A 204 -3.67 10.88 -24.01
N ASN A 205 -3.61 12.08 -23.43
CA ASN A 205 -4.22 13.32 -23.93
C ASN A 205 -5.77 13.36 -23.88
N GLU A 206 -6.44 12.31 -23.41
CA GLU A 206 -7.85 12.38 -23.05
C GLU A 206 -8.06 13.14 -21.73
N HIS A 207 -9.27 13.63 -21.53
CA HIS A 207 -9.70 14.24 -20.27
C HIS A 207 -11.09 13.76 -19.84
N LYS A 208 -11.33 13.71 -18.52
CA LYS A 208 -12.66 13.49 -17.94
C LYS A 208 -13.03 14.68 -17.05
N ASN A 209 -14.23 15.22 -17.24
CA ASN A 209 -14.79 16.29 -16.40
C ASN A 209 -15.61 15.65 -15.28
N ILE A 210 -15.33 15.98 -14.02
CA ILE A 210 -15.96 15.43 -12.82
C ILE A 210 -16.26 16.60 -11.88
N GLY A 211 -17.53 17.03 -11.83
CA GLY A 211 -17.89 18.25 -11.11
C GLY A 211 -17.16 19.48 -11.66
N ASP A 212 -16.42 20.16 -10.79
CA ASP A 212 -15.55 21.31 -11.07
C ASP A 212 -14.09 20.92 -11.41
N LEU A 213 -13.80 19.62 -11.56
CA LEU A 213 -12.48 19.08 -11.84
C LEU A 213 -12.34 18.64 -13.30
N LYS A 214 -11.15 18.90 -13.88
CA LYS A 214 -10.77 18.38 -15.19
C LYS A 214 -9.51 17.52 -15.09
N ILE A 215 -9.65 16.23 -15.39
CA ILE A 215 -8.62 15.22 -15.16
C ILE A 215 -8.04 14.76 -16.49
N PHE A 216 -6.74 14.97 -16.70
CA PHE A 216 -6.01 14.61 -17.92
C PHE A 216 -5.04 13.46 -17.68
N VAL A 217 -4.88 12.54 -18.64
CA VAL A 217 -3.75 11.59 -18.67
C VAL A 217 -2.61 12.19 -19.47
N LEU A 218 -1.49 12.46 -18.79
CA LEU A 218 -0.26 12.99 -19.40
C LEU A 218 0.65 11.88 -19.92
N LYS A 219 0.71 10.73 -19.23
CA LYS A 219 1.50 9.56 -19.63
C LYS A 219 0.80 8.27 -19.21
N LYS A 220 0.96 7.22 -20.02
CA LYS A 220 0.52 5.84 -19.77
C LYS A 220 1.63 4.90 -20.23
N PHE A 221 2.18 4.08 -19.33
CA PHE A 221 3.29 3.18 -19.68
C PHE A 221 3.40 1.99 -18.69
N PRO A 222 3.79 0.79 -19.13
CA PRO A 222 4.17 -0.28 -18.20
C PRO A 222 5.44 0.11 -17.44
N LEU A 223 5.52 -0.20 -16.15
CA LEU A 223 6.68 0.14 -15.34
C LEU A 223 7.88 -0.72 -15.78
N ARG A 224 9.03 -0.09 -16.06
CA ARG A 224 10.22 -0.80 -16.57
C ARG A 224 10.74 -1.93 -15.65
N ALA A 225 10.52 -1.81 -14.34
CA ALA A 225 10.93 -2.83 -13.38
C ALA A 225 9.93 -4.00 -13.26
N ASP A 226 8.69 -3.82 -13.70
CA ASP A 226 7.66 -4.85 -13.64
C ASP A 226 6.50 -4.51 -14.60
N ASP A 227 6.35 -5.28 -15.68
CA ASP A 227 5.34 -5.07 -16.71
C ASP A 227 3.91 -5.43 -16.23
N ASN A 228 3.77 -6.02 -15.04
CA ASN A 228 2.50 -6.21 -14.34
C ASN A 228 1.92 -4.90 -13.78
N ILE A 229 2.72 -3.82 -13.72
CA ILE A 229 2.30 -2.51 -13.22
C ILE A 229 2.13 -1.57 -14.40
N LEU A 230 0.91 -1.06 -14.61
CA LEU A 230 0.62 0.01 -15.56
C LEU A 230 0.60 1.34 -14.82
N CYS A 231 1.49 2.26 -15.21
CA CYS A 231 1.61 3.59 -14.64
C CYS A 231 0.82 4.62 -15.45
N TYR A 232 0.01 5.43 -14.77
CA TYR A 232 -0.61 6.63 -15.32
C TYR A 232 -0.07 7.85 -14.61
N HIS A 233 0.31 8.89 -15.34
CA HIS A 233 0.59 10.22 -14.78
C HIS A 233 -0.58 11.13 -15.14
N LEU A 234 -1.23 11.70 -14.13
CA LEU A 234 -2.41 12.53 -14.27
C LEU A 234 -2.13 13.97 -13.86
N ASN A 235 -2.87 14.90 -14.47
CA ASN A 235 -3.06 16.25 -13.97
C ASN A 235 -4.54 16.43 -13.65
N ILE A 236 -4.85 16.80 -12.40
CA ILE A 236 -6.18 17.17 -11.94
C ILE A 236 -6.18 18.69 -11.81
N SER A 237 -6.78 19.36 -12.79
CA SER A 237 -6.92 20.81 -12.77
C SER A 237 -8.19 21.19 -12.02
N HIS A 238 -8.05 22.01 -10.99
CA HIS A 238 -9.13 22.55 -10.16
C HIS A 238 -8.99 24.08 -10.09
N THR A 239 -9.97 24.80 -10.61
CA THR A 239 -9.97 26.28 -10.74
C THR A 239 -8.76 26.86 -11.49
N LYS A 240 -7.64 27.11 -10.80
CA LYS A 240 -6.35 27.59 -11.31
C LYS A 240 -5.15 26.85 -10.68
N GLN A 241 -5.38 25.72 -10.02
CA GLN A 241 -4.35 24.90 -9.40
C GLN A 241 -4.38 23.50 -10.02
N ASP A 242 -3.20 23.02 -10.39
CA ASP A 242 -2.99 21.70 -10.97
C ASP A 242 -2.40 20.78 -9.90
N HIS A 243 -3.01 19.61 -9.70
CA HIS A 243 -2.54 18.57 -8.79
C HIS A 243 -2.09 17.34 -9.58
N PHE A 244 -0.81 16.96 -9.43
CA PHE A 244 -0.21 15.88 -10.21
C PHE A 244 -0.20 14.56 -9.43
N VAL A 245 -0.69 13.49 -10.06
CA VAL A 245 -0.87 12.17 -9.42
C VAL A 245 -0.30 11.06 -10.28
N LYS A 246 0.40 10.10 -9.66
CA LYS A 246 0.83 8.85 -10.29
C LYS A 246 -0.05 7.69 -9.82
N ILE A 247 -0.78 7.06 -10.73
CA ILE A 247 -1.51 5.81 -10.44
C ILE A 247 -0.64 4.63 -10.88
N TYR A 248 -0.36 3.72 -9.93
CA TYR A 248 0.27 2.43 -10.20
C TYR A 248 -0.81 1.35 -10.15
N HIS A 249 -1.23 0.86 -11.31
CA HIS A 249 -2.25 -0.18 -11.44
C HIS A 249 -1.59 -1.56 -11.59
N TRP A 250 -1.74 -2.42 -10.58
CA TRP A 250 -1.35 -3.83 -10.67
C TRP A 250 -2.41 -4.62 -11.44
N LYS A 251 -2.35 -4.51 -12.77
CA LYS A 251 -3.38 -5.05 -13.70
C LYS A 251 -3.54 -6.58 -13.64
N SER A 252 -2.49 -7.31 -13.24
CA SER A 252 -2.44 -8.77 -13.23
C SER A 252 -2.79 -9.42 -11.88
N TRP A 253 -3.20 -8.66 -10.86
CA TRP A 253 -3.71 -9.27 -9.63
C TRP A 253 -4.95 -10.13 -9.97
N PRO A 254 -4.96 -11.44 -9.67
CA PRO A 254 -6.05 -12.32 -10.07
C PRO A 254 -7.36 -12.00 -9.36
N GLU A 255 -8.47 -12.32 -10.01
CA GLU A 255 -9.81 -12.08 -9.47
C GLU A 255 -10.03 -12.84 -8.13
N THR A 256 -9.62 -14.11 -8.08
CA THR A 256 -9.61 -15.00 -6.90
C THR A 256 -8.18 -15.32 -6.46
N GLY A 257 -8.01 -15.65 -5.17
CA GLY A 257 -6.73 -16.02 -4.59
C GLY A 257 -5.68 -14.90 -4.62
N HIS A 258 -4.42 -15.32 -4.77
CA HIS A 258 -3.23 -14.47 -4.68
C HIS A 258 -2.45 -14.47 -6.00
N PRO A 259 -1.79 -13.36 -6.38
CA PRO A 259 -0.87 -13.38 -7.50
C PRO A 259 0.34 -14.26 -7.17
N PRO A 260 0.99 -14.86 -8.18
CA PRO A 260 2.25 -15.59 -7.99
C PRO A 260 3.25 -14.76 -7.17
N VAL A 261 4.03 -15.43 -6.33
CA VAL A 261 5.01 -14.76 -5.45
C VAL A 261 6.12 -14.15 -6.31
N ALA A 262 6.03 -12.84 -6.53
CA ALA A 262 6.93 -12.04 -7.35
C ALA A 262 7.26 -10.70 -6.65
N ASP A 263 8.23 -9.97 -7.18
CA ASP A 263 8.67 -8.69 -6.60
C ASP A 263 7.66 -7.55 -6.78
N THR A 264 6.58 -7.72 -7.55
CA THR A 264 5.58 -6.69 -7.90
C THR A 264 5.08 -5.89 -6.70
N ALA A 265 4.75 -6.57 -5.59
CA ALA A 265 4.28 -5.91 -4.37
C ALA A 265 5.36 -5.00 -3.75
N LEU A 266 6.63 -5.42 -3.77
CA LEU A 266 7.77 -4.61 -3.32
C LEU A 266 8.13 -3.53 -4.34
N THR A 267 8.00 -3.78 -5.65
CA THR A 267 8.22 -2.79 -6.72
C THR A 267 7.26 -1.61 -6.57
N LEU A 268 5.97 -1.87 -6.26
CA LEU A 268 5.00 -0.84 -5.91
C LEU A 268 5.46 -0.04 -4.67
N TYR A 269 5.83 -0.72 -3.58
CA TYR A 269 6.32 -0.05 -2.36
C TYR A 269 7.56 0.81 -2.64
N ALA A 270 8.55 0.27 -3.38
CA ALA A 270 9.76 0.98 -3.79
C ALA A 270 9.48 2.22 -4.66
N GLY A 271 8.36 2.24 -5.40
CA GLY A 271 7.91 3.39 -6.17
C GLY A 271 7.32 4.54 -5.35
N VAL A 272 6.88 4.29 -4.11
CA VAL A 272 6.10 5.26 -3.30
C VAL A 272 6.63 5.53 -1.90
N TYR A 273 7.51 4.67 -1.33
CA TYR A 273 7.91 4.75 0.08
C TYR A 273 8.51 6.09 0.50
N THR A 274 9.08 6.87 -0.43
CA THR A 274 9.69 8.19 -0.18
C THR A 274 8.71 9.36 -0.18
N SER A 275 7.42 9.15 -0.49
CA SER A 275 6.46 10.25 -0.50
C SER A 275 6.19 10.79 0.90
N ASN A 276 6.12 12.12 0.99
CA ASN A 276 5.86 12.87 2.21
C ASN A 276 4.35 13.04 2.50
N TYR A 277 3.50 12.63 1.56
CA TYR A 277 2.03 12.71 1.66
C TYR A 277 1.42 11.31 1.79
N PRO A 278 0.15 11.19 2.21
CA PRO A 278 -0.52 9.90 2.32
C PRO A 278 -0.59 9.20 0.97
N ILE A 279 -0.17 7.93 0.93
CA ILE A 279 -0.31 7.09 -0.28
C ILE A 279 -1.70 6.47 -0.26
N LEU A 280 -2.52 6.74 -1.28
CA LEU A 280 -3.85 6.16 -1.38
C LEU A 280 -3.78 4.74 -1.96
N VAL A 281 -4.46 3.78 -1.33
CA VAL A 281 -4.46 2.38 -1.71
C VAL A 281 -5.89 1.87 -1.81
N HIS A 282 -6.26 1.33 -2.96
CA HIS A 282 -7.60 0.76 -3.16
C HIS A 282 -7.58 -0.55 -3.95
N CYS A 283 -8.57 -1.38 -3.65
CA CYS A 283 -9.04 -2.47 -4.51
C CYS A 283 -10.54 -2.25 -4.69
N SER A 284 -11.36 -3.29 -4.91
CA SER A 284 -12.81 -3.10 -4.98
C SER A 284 -13.40 -2.58 -3.65
N SER A 285 -13.48 -3.38 -2.59
CA SER A 285 -14.01 -2.92 -1.28
C SER A 285 -12.97 -2.28 -0.35
N GLY A 286 -11.70 -2.21 -0.75
CA GLY A 286 -10.63 -1.62 0.07
C GLY A 286 -10.23 -2.40 1.32
N VAL A 287 -10.32 -3.75 1.30
CA VAL A 287 -10.05 -4.61 2.48
C VAL A 287 -9.09 -5.78 2.20
N ARG A 288 -9.34 -6.60 1.16
CA ARG A 288 -8.52 -7.79 0.88
C ARG A 288 -7.16 -7.44 0.29
N ARG A 289 -7.10 -7.13 -1.01
CA ARG A 289 -5.85 -6.83 -1.73
C ARG A 289 -5.18 -5.58 -1.14
N THR A 290 -5.98 -4.56 -0.80
CA THR A 290 -5.55 -3.38 -0.02
C THR A 290 -4.90 -3.77 1.30
N GLY A 291 -5.52 -4.64 2.10
CA GLY A 291 -4.96 -5.09 3.39
C GLY A 291 -3.65 -5.87 3.22
N ILE A 292 -3.57 -6.77 2.24
CA ILE A 292 -2.35 -7.52 1.92
C ILE A 292 -1.20 -6.58 1.54
N TRP A 293 -1.43 -5.63 0.64
CA TRP A 293 -0.39 -4.69 0.21
C TRP A 293 0.00 -3.72 1.34
N LEU A 294 -0.96 -3.20 2.10
CA LEU A 294 -0.69 -2.35 3.26
C LEU A 294 0.10 -3.07 4.34
N MET A 295 -0.18 -4.35 4.60
CA MET A 295 0.59 -5.14 5.56
C MET A 295 2.05 -5.31 5.13
N LEU A 296 2.29 -5.61 3.85
CA LEU A 296 3.66 -5.64 3.33
C LEU A 296 4.32 -4.26 3.46
N ALA A 297 3.67 -3.19 3.02
CA ALA A 297 4.21 -1.84 3.05
C ALA A 297 4.52 -1.36 4.48
N LEU A 298 3.62 -1.59 5.43
CA LEU A 298 3.82 -1.31 6.85
C LEU A 298 4.98 -2.13 7.44
N PHE A 299 5.08 -3.42 7.10
CA PHE A 299 6.20 -4.25 7.56
C PHE A 299 7.54 -3.77 6.98
N MET A 300 7.56 -3.34 5.71
CA MET A 300 8.74 -2.73 5.10
C MET A 300 9.11 -1.37 5.73
N ASP A 301 8.13 -0.54 6.12
CA ASP A 301 8.38 0.68 6.90
C ASP A 301 9.05 0.32 8.26
N VAL A 302 8.55 -0.70 8.98
CA VAL A 302 9.16 -1.20 10.24
C VAL A 302 10.59 -1.73 10.03
N ILE A 303 10.85 -2.48 8.94
CA ILE A 303 12.20 -2.92 8.58
C ILE A 303 13.11 -1.70 8.35
N ASN A 304 12.62 -0.68 7.65
CA ASN A 304 13.39 0.49 7.26
C ASN A 304 13.81 1.32 8.47
N GLU A 305 12.91 1.50 9.42
CA GLU A 305 13.17 2.14 10.72
C GLU A 305 14.05 1.27 11.63
N GLY A 306 13.92 -0.06 11.56
CA GLY A 306 14.67 -1.03 12.38
C GLY A 306 13.94 -1.51 13.64
N ASN A 307 12.63 -1.27 13.72
CA ASN A 307 11.79 -1.56 14.89
C ASN A 307 11.19 -2.98 14.84
N ILE A 308 11.99 -3.97 14.43
CA ILE A 308 11.55 -5.36 14.20
C ILE A 308 11.54 -6.17 15.49
N GLU A 309 10.42 -6.83 15.74
CA GLU A 309 10.16 -7.73 16.86
C GLU A 309 9.47 -9.00 16.33
N ASN A 310 9.52 -10.11 17.10
CA ASN A 310 8.88 -11.39 16.72
C ASN A 310 7.38 -11.23 16.41
N GLU A 311 6.69 -10.34 17.15
CA GLU A 311 5.25 -10.08 17.00
C GLU A 311 4.93 -8.87 16.11
N SER A 312 5.89 -8.33 15.34
CA SER A 312 5.65 -7.16 14.47
C SER A 312 4.50 -7.38 13.49
N ALA A 313 4.40 -8.56 12.86
CA ALA A 313 3.32 -8.86 11.90
C ALA A 313 1.93 -8.91 12.57
N LEU A 314 1.82 -9.56 13.73
CA LEU A 314 0.58 -9.61 14.52
C LEU A 314 0.18 -8.22 15.00
N LYS A 315 1.11 -7.45 15.59
CA LYS A 315 0.86 -6.09 16.08
C LYS A 315 0.39 -5.15 14.96
N LEU A 316 1.04 -5.19 13.80
CA LEU A 316 0.63 -4.42 12.62
C LEU A 316 -0.76 -4.85 12.11
N SER A 317 -1.07 -6.14 12.09
CA SER A 317 -2.37 -6.66 11.61
C SER A 317 -3.52 -6.25 12.53
N LYS A 318 -3.32 -6.36 13.85
CA LYS A 318 -4.25 -5.87 14.86
C LYS A 318 -4.46 -4.36 14.75
N LYS A 319 -3.40 -3.59 14.52
CA LYS A 319 -3.47 -2.14 14.30
C LYS A 319 -4.24 -1.81 13.01
N LEU A 320 -3.96 -2.51 11.91
CA LEU A 320 -4.61 -2.31 10.62
C LEU A 320 -6.13 -2.55 10.71
N ARG A 321 -6.59 -3.63 11.36
CA ARG A 321 -8.04 -3.87 11.53
C ARG A 321 -8.75 -2.87 12.43
N LYS A 322 -8.02 -2.28 13.41
CA LYS A 322 -8.50 -1.14 14.21
C LYS A 322 -8.50 0.20 13.45
N GLN A 323 -7.98 0.25 12.22
CA GLN A 323 -8.00 1.43 11.36
C GLN A 323 -8.82 1.24 10.08
N ARG A 324 -8.97 0.01 9.58
CA ARG A 324 -9.83 -0.37 8.44
C ARG A 324 -10.49 -1.70 8.74
N ALA A 325 -11.80 -1.68 9.04
CA ALA A 325 -12.54 -2.88 9.39
C ALA A 325 -12.48 -3.93 8.28
N GLY A 326 -12.34 -5.20 8.66
CA GLY A 326 -12.26 -6.32 7.72
C GLY A 326 -11.00 -6.39 6.86
N ALA A 327 -9.99 -5.53 7.07
CA ALA A 327 -8.69 -5.66 6.39
C ALA A 327 -8.03 -7.01 6.73
N ILE A 328 -7.44 -7.66 5.71
CA ILE A 328 -7.03 -9.08 5.72
C ILE A 328 -8.28 -9.97 5.93
N VAL A 329 -8.78 -10.66 4.90
CA VAL A 329 -10.10 -11.31 4.98
C VAL A 329 -10.07 -12.80 5.30
N SER A 330 -8.91 -13.46 5.20
CA SER A 330 -8.75 -14.88 5.56
C SER A 330 -7.39 -15.19 6.19
N ASP A 331 -7.32 -16.36 6.82
CA ASP A 331 -6.09 -16.96 7.33
C ASP A 331 -5.08 -17.23 6.20
N VAL A 332 -5.54 -17.60 5.00
CA VAL A 332 -4.68 -17.79 3.83
C VAL A 332 -4.11 -16.45 3.31
N ASP A 333 -4.87 -15.35 3.39
CA ASP A 333 -4.32 -14.01 3.11
C ASP A 333 -3.20 -13.65 4.11
N TYR A 334 -3.37 -14.02 5.39
CA TYR A 334 -2.36 -13.78 6.42
C TYR A 334 -1.08 -14.59 6.21
N VAL A 335 -1.20 -15.87 5.84
CA VAL A 335 -0.05 -16.70 5.44
C VAL A 335 0.60 -16.16 4.16
N TYR A 336 -0.17 -15.67 3.18
CA TYR A 336 0.39 -15.07 1.96
C TYR A 336 1.23 -13.81 2.25
N ILE A 337 0.81 -12.96 3.19
CA ILE A 337 1.61 -11.81 3.66
C ILE A 337 2.97 -12.29 4.20
N HIS A 338 3.00 -13.36 5.00
CA HIS A 338 4.25 -13.94 5.51
C HIS A 338 5.11 -14.54 4.39
N ARG A 339 4.50 -15.26 3.44
CA ARG A 339 5.16 -15.79 2.24
C ARG A 339 5.83 -14.69 1.42
N LEU A 340 5.17 -13.54 1.25
CA LEU A 340 5.72 -12.35 0.59
C LEU A 340 6.89 -11.76 1.39
N ILE A 341 6.72 -11.53 2.70
CA ILE A 341 7.79 -11.01 3.58
C ILE A 341 9.04 -11.88 3.48
N PHE A 342 8.90 -13.20 3.64
CA PHE A 342 10.02 -14.13 3.52
C PHE A 342 10.68 -14.12 2.15
N GLN A 343 9.92 -14.03 1.05
CA GLN A 343 10.51 -13.89 -0.28
C GLN A 343 11.39 -12.64 -0.35
N GLN A 344 10.95 -11.52 0.21
CA GLN A 344 11.71 -10.27 0.16
C GLN A 344 12.94 -10.30 1.07
N LEU A 345 12.88 -10.95 2.23
CA LEU A 345 14.06 -11.16 3.08
C LEU A 345 15.10 -12.08 2.41
N LEU A 346 14.68 -13.12 1.69
CA LEU A 346 15.55 -13.96 0.87
C LEU A 346 16.15 -13.19 -0.32
N ASN A 347 15.32 -12.48 -1.10
CA ASN A 347 15.75 -11.73 -2.29
C ASN A 347 16.77 -10.64 -1.93
N LYS A 348 16.65 -10.03 -0.75
CA LYS A 348 17.62 -9.05 -0.20
C LYS A 348 18.81 -9.69 0.54
N ARG A 349 18.87 -11.03 0.64
CA ARG A 349 19.92 -11.82 1.34
C ARG A 349 20.08 -11.42 2.81
N ILE A 350 18.97 -11.21 3.50
CA ILE A 350 18.91 -10.85 4.92
C ILE A 350 18.80 -12.10 5.79
N ILE A 351 18.00 -13.07 5.32
CA ILE A 351 17.90 -14.42 5.87
C ILE A 351 18.45 -15.41 4.84
N CYS A 352 18.89 -16.57 5.30
CA CYS A 352 19.28 -17.69 4.45
C CYS A 352 18.08 -18.60 4.15
N SER A 353 18.16 -19.37 3.07
CA SER A 353 17.23 -20.49 2.89
C SER A 353 17.49 -21.54 3.97
N SER A 354 16.43 -22.09 4.54
CA SER A 354 16.47 -23.18 5.52
C SER A 354 15.44 -24.23 5.14
N GLN A 355 15.64 -25.48 5.58
CA GLN A 355 14.70 -26.58 5.32
C GLN A 355 13.27 -26.22 5.75
N ARG A 356 13.12 -25.65 6.94
CA ARG A 356 11.85 -25.19 7.51
C ARG A 356 11.17 -24.08 6.68
N LEU A 357 11.96 -23.20 6.05
CA LEU A 357 11.44 -22.15 5.18
C LEU A 357 10.96 -22.69 3.83
N LEU A 358 11.61 -23.73 3.30
CA LEU A 358 11.17 -24.44 2.10
C LEU A 358 9.87 -25.21 2.37
N GLU A 359 9.79 -25.93 3.49
CA GLU A 359 8.56 -26.59 3.97
C GLU A 359 7.39 -25.60 4.07
N PHE A 360 7.63 -24.44 4.70
CA PHE A 360 6.64 -23.36 4.79
C PHE A 360 6.16 -22.88 3.40
N PHE A 361 7.03 -22.83 2.38
CA PHE A 361 6.65 -22.46 1.02
C PHE A 361 5.79 -23.55 0.35
N ASP A 362 6.17 -24.82 0.45
CA ASP A 362 5.45 -25.94 -0.16
C ASP A 362 4.08 -26.19 0.48
N GLU A 363 3.98 -26.01 1.80
CA GLU A 363 2.70 -26.03 2.52
C GLU A 363 1.80 -24.87 2.10
N TYR A 364 2.34 -23.65 1.99
CA TYR A 364 1.58 -22.49 1.51
C TYR A 364 1.02 -22.71 0.10
N GLU A 365 1.84 -23.17 -0.85
CA GLU A 365 1.39 -23.45 -2.22
C GLU A 365 0.26 -24.49 -2.24
N THR A 366 0.33 -25.49 -1.35
CA THR A 366 -0.72 -26.51 -1.18
C THR A 366 -2.03 -25.90 -0.63
N VAL A 367 -1.95 -25.02 0.36
CA VAL A 367 -3.12 -24.34 0.95
C VAL A 367 -3.73 -23.32 -0.01
N ALA A 368 -2.90 -22.52 -0.71
CA ALA A 368 -3.33 -21.53 -1.67
C ALA A 368 -4.13 -22.16 -2.83
N LYS A 369 -3.62 -23.29 -3.39
CA LYS A 369 -4.33 -24.06 -4.42
C LYS A 369 -5.68 -24.62 -3.95
N LYS A 370 -5.82 -24.96 -2.66
CA LYS A 370 -7.12 -25.37 -2.07
C LYS A 370 -8.05 -24.17 -1.91
N SER A 371 -7.55 -23.03 -1.42
CA SER A 371 -8.32 -21.79 -1.23
C SER A 371 -8.87 -21.24 -2.54
N ASP A 372 -8.05 -21.12 -3.58
CA ASP A 372 -8.47 -20.59 -4.88
C ASP A 372 -9.54 -21.49 -5.56
N LYS A 373 -9.44 -22.82 -5.40
CA LYS A 373 -10.51 -23.74 -5.84
C LYS A 373 -11.83 -23.48 -5.13
N LEU A 374 -11.81 -23.25 -3.82
CA LEU A 374 -13.00 -22.97 -3.02
C LEU A 374 -13.62 -21.59 -3.35
N GLU A 375 -12.80 -20.56 -3.52
CA GLU A 375 -13.24 -19.22 -3.94
C GLU A 375 -13.92 -19.25 -5.33
N LYS A 376 -13.37 -20.03 -6.27
CA LYS A 376 -13.93 -20.25 -7.60
C LYS A 376 -15.27 -21.00 -7.55
N ALA A 377 -15.37 -22.04 -6.71
CA ALA A 377 -16.61 -22.81 -6.52
C ALA A 377 -17.74 -21.95 -5.95
N ASN A 378 -17.43 -21.11 -4.96
CA ASN A 378 -18.40 -20.26 -4.25
C ASN A 378 -18.83 -18.99 -5.03
N LYS A 379 -18.65 -18.97 -6.35
CA LYS A 379 -19.04 -17.86 -7.26
C LYS A 379 -18.60 -16.46 -6.79
N GLN A 380 -17.47 -16.34 -6.10
CA GLN A 380 -16.98 -15.09 -5.51
C GLN A 380 -17.87 -14.46 -4.42
N ASN A 381 -18.82 -15.18 -3.81
CA ASN A 381 -19.60 -14.69 -2.66
C ASN A 381 -18.77 -14.51 -1.37
N LEU A 382 -17.44 -14.54 -1.47
CA LEU A 382 -16.46 -14.41 -0.41
C LEU A 382 -15.60 -13.15 -0.63
N THR A 383 -16.20 -12.00 -0.38
CA THR A 383 -15.45 -10.87 0.18
C THR A 383 -16.08 -10.52 1.52
N ILE A 384 -15.35 -10.86 2.59
CA ILE A 384 -15.73 -10.81 4.01
C ILE A 384 -16.54 -12.04 4.47
N GLY A 385 -16.26 -12.52 5.68
CA GLY A 385 -16.88 -13.70 6.29
C GLY A 385 -18.36 -13.47 6.58
N ASN A 386 -19.21 -13.96 5.68
CA ASN A 386 -20.67 -13.83 5.78
C ASN A 386 -21.29 -14.61 6.95
N GLU A 387 -20.54 -15.39 7.71
CA GLU A 387 -21.06 -16.17 8.85
C GLU A 387 -20.98 -15.40 10.18
N ASP A 388 -20.00 -14.50 10.37
CA ASP A 388 -19.87 -13.71 11.60
C ASP A 388 -20.60 -12.36 11.56
N ILE A 389 -20.77 -11.74 10.39
CA ILE A 389 -21.45 -10.44 10.25
C ILE A 389 -22.99 -10.57 10.27
N ASN A 390 -23.51 -11.78 10.02
CA ASN A 390 -24.96 -12.01 9.85
C ASN A 390 -25.70 -12.50 11.11
N GLN A 391 -25.12 -12.37 12.31
CA GLN A 391 -25.91 -12.39 13.54
C GLN A 391 -26.76 -11.11 13.63
N ARG A 392 -27.87 -11.08 12.89
CA ARG A 392 -28.94 -10.08 13.09
C ARG A 392 -29.43 -10.20 14.55
N PRO A 393 -29.36 -9.14 15.37
CA PRO A 393 -30.17 -9.09 16.56
C PRO A 393 -31.65 -9.18 16.16
N SER A 394 -32.46 -9.82 16.99
CA SER A 394 -33.91 -9.80 16.87
C SER A 394 -34.40 -8.34 16.73
N PRO A 395 -35.46 -8.07 15.95
CA PRO A 395 -36.07 -6.74 15.96
C PRO A 395 -36.40 -6.36 17.41
N LEU A 396 -35.92 -5.20 17.86
CA LEU A 396 -36.41 -4.60 19.10
C LEU A 396 -37.94 -4.50 18.99
N PRO A 397 -38.71 -4.89 20.02
CA PRO A 397 -40.16 -4.77 19.97
C PRO A 397 -40.52 -3.31 19.72
N ASN A 398 -41.45 -3.07 18.78
CA ASN A 398 -41.90 -1.72 18.45
C ASN A 398 -42.31 -0.99 19.73
N ALA A 399 -41.58 0.07 20.07
CA ALA A 399 -42.05 1.05 21.03
C ALA A 399 -43.25 1.74 20.38
N ASN A 400 -44.46 1.29 20.74
CA ASN A 400 -45.69 1.96 20.36
C ASN A 400 -45.59 3.45 20.74
N PRO A 401 -46.02 4.38 19.89
CA PRO A 401 -46.08 5.79 20.27
C PRO A 401 -47.06 5.93 21.43
N SER A 402 -46.53 6.18 22.63
CA SER A 402 -47.32 6.52 23.80
C SER A 402 -47.93 7.89 23.58
N VAL A 403 -49.21 7.91 23.22
CA VAL A 403 -50.04 9.11 23.15
C VAL A 403 -50.03 9.77 24.54
N PRO A 404 -49.65 11.05 24.68
CA PRO A 404 -49.78 11.74 25.95
C PRO A 404 -51.27 11.97 26.26
N PRO A 405 -51.74 11.72 27.49
CA PRO A 405 -53.12 12.01 27.84
C PRO A 405 -53.35 13.52 27.85
N HIS A 406 -54.34 13.99 27.08
CA HIS A 406 -54.95 15.28 27.34
C HIS A 406 -55.59 15.26 28.73
N ASN A 407 -55.27 16.26 29.56
CA ASN A 407 -56.00 16.59 30.77
C ASN A 407 -56.10 18.11 30.87
N THR A 408 -57.30 18.57 31.23
CA THR A 408 -57.80 19.97 31.26
C THR A 408 -57.79 20.73 29.93
#